data_AF-A0A933TVU1-F1
#
_entry.id   AF-A0A933TVU1-F1
#
_cell.length_a   1.000
_cell.length_b   1.000
_cell.length_c   1.000
_cell.angle_alpha   90.00
_cell.angle_beta   90.00
_cell.angle_gamma   90.00
#
_symmetry.space_group_name_H-M   'P 1'
#
loop_
_entity.id
_entity.type
_entity.pdbx_description
1 polymer ?
#
loop_
_entity_poly.entity_id
_entity_poly.type
_entity_poly.pdbx_seq_one_letter_code
_entity_poly.pdbx_strand_id
1 'polypeptide(L)'
;MPRYLIDANLPRRLAIWNGPDFDWVADHDDAWSDSQVWKLAREQDLIIVTKDADFSDRVMLSSPPPRVVHLRVGNLRLRELRAFLIQSWPGIEAAAPNHKLLVVRTDSVFGIV
;
A
#
# COMPACT_ATOMS: atom_id res chain seq x y z
N MET A 1 14.11 -9.07 2.00
CA MET A 1 12.81 -9.40 2.63
C MET A 1 11.84 -8.32 2.20
N PRO A 2 10.59 -8.68 1.85
CA PRO A 2 9.61 -7.69 1.42
C PRO A 2 9.33 -6.71 2.55
N ARG A 3 9.04 -5.46 2.18
CA ARG A 3 8.63 -4.36 3.07
C ARG A 3 7.18 -3.96 2.84
N TYR A 4 6.68 -4.19 1.62
CA TYR A 4 5.35 -3.77 1.19
C TYR A 4 4.52 -4.98 0.76
N LEU A 5 3.25 -5.01 1.16
CA LEU A 5 2.27 -5.96 0.67
C LEU A 5 1.29 -5.23 -0.26
N ILE A 6 1.32 -5.56 -1.54
CA ILE A 6 0.52 -4.90 -2.56
C ILE A 6 -0.82 -5.62 -2.69
N ASP A 7 -1.89 -4.83 -2.52
CA ASP A 7 -3.27 -5.27 -2.70
C ASP A 7 -3.51 -5.84 -4.11
N ALA A 8 -4.26 -6.94 -4.19
CA ALA A 8 -4.62 -7.62 -5.44
C ALA A 8 -5.38 -6.69 -6.42
N ASN A 9 -6.07 -5.67 -5.92
CA ASN A 9 -6.78 -4.67 -6.73
C ASN A 9 -5.85 -3.65 -7.42
N LEU A 10 -4.55 -3.66 -7.11
CA LEU A 10 -3.58 -2.81 -7.79
C LEU A 10 -3.02 -3.47 -9.06
N PRO A 11 -2.74 -2.67 -10.11
CA PRO A 11 -2.31 -3.25 -11.38
C PRO A 11 -0.89 -3.82 -11.30
N ARG A 12 -0.79 -5.16 -11.35
CA ARG A 12 0.47 -5.94 -11.36
C ARG A 12 1.46 -5.55 -12.46
N ARG A 13 0.98 -5.00 -13.58
CA ARG A 13 1.83 -4.61 -14.73
C ARG A 13 2.73 -3.39 -14.47
N LEU A 14 2.65 -2.73 -13.32
CA LEU A 14 3.51 -1.59 -13.02
C LEU A 14 4.89 -2.07 -12.53
N ALA A 15 5.94 -1.63 -13.23
CA ALA A 15 7.30 -2.10 -12.98
C ALA A 15 7.88 -1.69 -11.61
N ILE A 16 7.30 -0.68 -10.97
CA ILE A 16 7.66 -0.23 -9.62
C ILE A 16 7.59 -1.39 -8.61
N TRP A 17 6.63 -2.30 -8.79
CA TRP A 17 6.39 -3.41 -7.88
C TRP A 17 7.30 -4.62 -8.10
N ASN A 18 8.18 -4.59 -9.11
CA ASN A 18 8.99 -5.76 -9.49
C ASN A 18 10.29 -5.88 -8.67
N GLY A 19 10.43 -5.08 -7.61
CA GLY A 19 11.58 -5.11 -6.71
C GLY A 19 11.41 -6.14 -5.58
N PRO A 20 12.51 -6.57 -4.94
CA PRO A 20 12.49 -7.53 -3.83
C PRO A 20 11.85 -7.00 -2.54
N ASP A 21 11.53 -5.71 -2.50
CA ASP A 21 10.83 -5.05 -1.39
C ASP A 21 9.31 -5.20 -1.45
N PHE A 22 8.78 -5.74 -2.54
CA PHE A 22 7.35 -5.87 -2.78
C PHE A 22 6.93 -7.33 -2.79
N ASP A 23 5.90 -7.62 -2.01
CA ASP A 23 5.15 -8.87 -2.05
C ASP A 23 3.72 -8.57 -2.50
N TRP A 24 3.05 -9.55 -3.10
CA TRP A 24 1.71 -9.40 -3.64
C TRP A 24 0.74 -10.31 -2.91
N VAL A 25 -0.41 -9.77 -2.48
CA VAL A 25 -1.51 -10.61 -1.95
C VAL A 25 -1.85 -11.73 -2.93
N ALA A 26 -1.87 -11.39 -4.23
CA ALA A 26 -2.16 -12.29 -5.33
C ALA A 26 -1.06 -13.33 -5.63
N ASP A 27 0.08 -13.33 -4.93
CA ASP A 27 1.07 -14.42 -4.95
C ASP A 27 0.86 -15.42 -3.82
N HIS A 28 0.06 -15.06 -2.80
CA HIS A 28 -0.34 -15.97 -1.73
C HIS A 28 -1.65 -16.67 -2.06
N ASP A 29 -2.72 -15.91 -2.30
CA ASP A 29 -4.05 -16.40 -2.69
C ASP A 29 -4.96 -15.23 -3.12
N ASP A 30 -5.50 -15.29 -4.33
CA ASP A 30 -6.42 -14.28 -4.88
C ASP A 30 -7.77 -14.24 -4.14
N ALA A 31 -8.10 -15.27 -3.34
CA ALA A 31 -9.35 -15.35 -2.59
C ALA A 31 -9.21 -14.89 -1.12
N TRP A 32 -8.06 -14.37 -0.72
CA TRP A 32 -7.88 -13.87 0.65
C TRP A 32 -8.79 -12.67 0.94
N SER A 33 -9.43 -12.75 2.10
CA SER A 33 -10.14 -11.62 2.69
C SER A 33 -9.17 -10.56 3.22
N ASP A 34 -9.65 -9.33 3.39
CA ASP A 34 -8.88 -8.24 4.00
C ASP A 34 -8.32 -8.59 5.37
N SER A 35 -9.00 -9.48 6.12
CA SER A 35 -8.53 -9.96 7.41
C SER A 35 -7.34 -10.91 7.31
N GLN A 36 -7.25 -11.72 6.25
CA GLN A 36 -6.09 -12.56 5.99
C GLN A 36 -4.90 -11.72 5.52
N VAL A 37 -5.14 -10.77 4.60
CA VAL A 37 -4.13 -9.79 4.17
C VAL A 37 -3.59 -9.01 5.36
N TRP A 38 -4.48 -8.50 6.23
CA TRP A 38 -4.09 -7.78 7.45
C TRP A 38 -3.26 -8.64 8.39
N LYS A 39 -3.65 -9.91 8.58
CA LYS A 39 -2.93 -10.84 9.44
C LYS A 39 -1.51 -11.10 8.93
N LEU A 40 -1.35 -11.37 7.63
CA LEU A 40 -0.02 -11.56 7.03
C LEU A 40 0.84 -10.32 7.24
N ALA A 41 0.32 -9.14 6.88
CA ALA A 41 1.06 -7.90 7.00
C ALA A 41 1.45 -7.59 8.46
N ARG A 42 0.59 -7.95 9.42
CA ARG A 42 0.91 -7.84 10.85
C ARG A 42 2.01 -8.79 11.29
N GLU A 43 1.94 -10.06 10.89
CA GLU A 43 2.89 -11.10 11.29
C GLU A 43 4.29 -10.87 10.71
N GLN A 44 4.36 -10.23 9.54
CA GLN A 44 5.62 -9.96 8.83
C GLN A 44 6.07 -8.48 8.90
N ASP A 45 5.38 -7.64 9.70
CA ASP A 45 5.66 -6.20 9.82
C ASP A 45 5.69 -5.46 8.46
N LEU A 46 4.77 -5.82 7.55
CA LEU A 46 4.67 -5.23 6.22
C LEU A 46 3.79 -3.98 6.22
N ILE A 47 4.07 -3.12 5.24
CA ILE A 47 3.26 -1.95 4.92
C ILE A 47 2.28 -2.33 3.80
N ILE A 48 0.98 -2.26 4.05
CA ILE A 48 -0.04 -2.54 3.05
C ILE A 48 -0.15 -1.34 2.10
N VAL A 49 -0.11 -1.58 0.80
CA VAL A 49 -0.34 -0.57 -0.23
C VAL A 49 -1.66 -0.89 -0.93
N THR A 50 -2.64 0.00 -0.81
CA THR A 50 -4.02 -0.26 -1.25
C THR A 50 -4.72 1.00 -1.74
N LYS A 51 -5.79 0.81 -2.51
CA LYS A 51 -6.79 1.85 -2.83
C LYS A 51 -8.06 1.75 -1.99
N ASP A 52 -8.26 0.62 -1.32
CA ASP A 52 -9.44 0.35 -0.51
C ASP A 52 -9.40 1.17 0.79
N ALA A 53 -10.54 1.76 1.15
CA ALA A 53 -10.67 2.54 2.37
C ALA A 53 -10.77 1.65 3.62
N ASP A 54 -11.18 0.39 3.48
CA ASP A 54 -11.40 -0.52 4.61
C ASP A 54 -10.10 -0.77 5.40
N PHE A 55 -8.94 -0.84 4.73
CA PHE A 55 -7.63 -0.92 5.38
C PHE A 55 -7.25 0.38 6.13
N SER A 56 -7.61 1.54 5.58
CA SER A 56 -7.38 2.83 6.24
C SER A 56 -8.23 2.95 7.51
N ASP A 57 -9.51 2.61 7.42
CA ASP A 57 -10.43 2.65 8.57
C ASP A 57 -9.98 1.67 9.65
N ARG A 58 -9.52 0.48 9.23
CA ARG A 58 -8.96 -0.52 10.14
C ARG A 58 -7.68 -0.05 10.82
N VAL A 59 -6.73 0.58 10.11
CA VAL A 59 -5.50 1.07 10.73
C VAL A 59 -5.75 2.24 11.67
N MET A 60 -6.79 3.03 11.44
CA MET A 60 -7.18 4.10 12.35
C MET A 60 -7.54 3.58 13.75
N LEU A 61 -8.13 2.39 13.84
CA LEU A 61 -8.57 1.74 15.07
C LEU A 61 -7.51 0.79 15.68
N SER A 62 -6.33 0.71 15.08
CA SER A 62 -5.27 -0.21 15.52
C SER A 62 -3.93 0.52 15.71
N SER A 63 -3.00 -0.15 16.40
CA SER A 63 -1.60 0.27 16.42
C SER A 63 -0.81 -0.58 15.42
N PRO A 64 0.14 -0.01 14.68
CA PRO A 64 1.04 -0.79 13.84
C PRO A 64 1.78 -1.89 14.61
N PRO A 65 2.12 -3.01 13.95
CA PRO A 65 1.81 -3.32 12.55
C PRO A 65 0.40 -3.86 12.29
N PRO A 66 -0.08 -3.78 11.02
CA PRO A 66 0.59 -3.21 9.85
C PRO A 66 0.49 -1.67 9.77
N ARG A 67 1.34 -1.07 8.94
CA ARG A 67 1.14 0.31 8.45
C ARG A 67 0.42 0.27 7.12
N VAL A 68 -0.21 1.38 6.73
CA VAL A 68 -0.98 1.45 5.48
C VAL A 68 -0.57 2.66 4.65
N VAL A 69 -0.32 2.45 3.35
CA VAL A 69 -0.25 3.47 2.32
C VAL A 69 -1.55 3.40 1.52
N HIS A 70 -2.41 4.42 1.68
CA HIS A 70 -3.68 4.52 0.99
C HIS A 70 -3.60 5.45 -0.22
N LEU A 71 -3.65 4.87 -1.42
CA LEU A 71 -3.57 5.58 -2.69
C LEU A 71 -4.93 6.19 -3.07
N ARG A 72 -5.26 7.36 -2.53
CA ARG A 72 -6.47 8.15 -2.86
C ARG A 72 -6.28 9.01 -4.12
N VAL A 73 -5.92 8.37 -5.22
CA VAL A 73 -5.62 9.02 -6.52
C VAL A 73 -6.78 8.95 -7.52
N GLY A 74 -7.92 8.40 -7.13
CA GLY A 74 -9.07 8.18 -8.00
C GLY A 74 -8.79 7.21 -9.15
N ASN A 75 -9.57 7.35 -10.23
CA ASN A 75 -9.50 6.50 -11.42
C ASN A 75 -8.51 7.06 -12.45
N LEU A 76 -7.22 6.94 -12.15
CA LEU A 76 -6.16 7.22 -13.13
C LEU A 76 -6.07 6.10 -14.17
N ARG A 77 -5.78 6.44 -15.42
CA ARG A 77 -5.39 5.44 -16.41
C ARG A 77 -4.08 4.80 -15.99
N LEU A 78 -3.84 3.56 -16.42
CA LEU A 78 -2.63 2.81 -16.04
C LEU A 78 -1.33 3.60 -16.29
N ARG A 79 -1.26 4.33 -17.41
CA ARG A 79 -0.09 5.18 -17.75
C ARG A 79 0.11 6.35 -16.77
N GLU A 80 -0.99 6.96 -16.32
CA GLU A 80 -0.98 8.12 -15.41
C GLU A 80 -0.64 7.63 -14.01
N LEU A 81 -1.24 6.53 -13.57
CA LEU A 81 -0.90 5.88 -12.30
C LEU A 81 0.58 5.47 -12.25
N ARG A 82 1.11 4.92 -13.35
CA ARG A 82 2.54 4.59 -13.46
C ARG A 82 3.41 5.82 -13.26
N ALA A 83 3.16 6.89 -14.03
CA ALA A 83 3.95 8.10 -13.98
C ALA A 83 3.90 8.74 -12.59
N PHE A 84 2.70 8.82 -12.01
CA PHE A 84 2.47 9.30 -10.65
C PHE A 84 3.27 8.50 -9.62
N LEU A 85 3.12 7.17 -9.61
CA LEU A 85 3.81 6.33 -8.63
C LEU A 85 5.34 6.42 -8.79
N ILE A 86 5.88 6.38 -10.02
CA ILE A 86 7.33 6.54 -10.24
C ILE A 86 7.84 7.86 -9.65
N GLN A 87 7.09 8.95 -9.82
CA GLN A 87 7.48 10.26 -9.32
C GLN A 87 7.35 10.37 -7.80
N SER A 88 6.27 9.86 -7.22
CA SER A 88 5.95 10.05 -5.79
C SER A 88 6.53 8.97 -4.88
N TRP A 89 6.90 7.80 -5.40
CA TRP A 89 7.32 6.66 -4.59
C TRP A 89 8.49 6.94 -3.65
N PRO A 90 9.57 7.66 -4.05
CA PRO A 90 10.66 7.95 -3.12
C PRO A 90 10.21 8.71 -1.87
N GLY A 91 9.24 9.63 -2.01
CA GLY A 91 8.66 10.35 -0.87
C GLY A 91 7.75 9.46 -0.01
N ILE A 92 6.99 8.57 -0.66
CA ILE A 92 6.14 7.58 0.01
C ILE A 92 7.02 6.63 0.84
N GLU A 93 8.11 6.11 0.27
CA GLU A 93 9.04 5.21 0.94
C GLU A 93 9.68 5.86 2.17
N ALA A 94 10.10 7.13 2.07
CA ALA A 94 10.66 7.86 3.20
C ALA A 94 9.64 8.14 4.33
N ALA A 95 8.37 8.38 3.96
CA ALA A 95 7.33 8.75 4.93
C ALA A 95 6.64 7.54 5.59
N ALA A 96 6.44 6.44 4.86
CA ALA A 96 5.61 5.32 5.30
C ALA A 96 6.06 4.68 6.64
N PRO A 97 7.36 4.49 6.93
CA PRO A 97 7.81 3.91 8.20
C PRO A 97 7.46 4.75 9.43
N ASN A 98 7.23 6.05 9.25
CA ASN A 98 7.01 7.00 10.35
C ASN A 98 5.52 7.29 10.62
N HIS A 99 4.62 6.75 9.80
CA HIS A 99 3.18 7.01 9.88
C HIS A 99 2.43 5.69 9.95
N LYS A 100 1.45 5.56 10.84
CA LYS A 100 0.56 4.39 10.83
C LYS A 100 -0.30 4.35 9.56
N LEU A 101 -0.71 5.52 9.08
CA LEU A 101 -1.45 5.70 7.83
C LEU A 101 -0.82 6.83 7.01
N LEU A 102 -0.47 6.55 5.76
CA LEU A 102 -0.05 7.53 4.78
C LEU A 102 -1.08 7.61 3.65
N VAL A 103 -1.84 8.69 3.59
CA VAL A 103 -2.81 8.97 2.54
C VAL A 103 -2.13 9.73 1.42
N VAL A 104 -2.10 9.12 0.24
CA VAL A 104 -1.43 9.65 -0.96
C VAL A 104 -2.47 10.08 -1.97
N ARG A 105 -2.51 11.37 -2.30
CA ARG A 105 -3.37 11.96 -3.34
C ARG A 105 -2.49 12.49 -4.48
N THR A 106 -3.11 12.86 -5.59
CA THR A 106 -2.40 13.40 -6.75
C THR A 106 -1.74 14.76 -6.50
N ASP A 107 -2.26 15.53 -5.54
CA ASP A 107 -1.87 16.90 -5.22
C ASP A 107 -1.23 17.06 -3.84
N SER A 108 -1.28 16.02 -3.01
CA SER A 108 -0.94 16.10 -1.58
C SER A 108 -0.64 14.73 -0.98
N VAL A 109 0.17 14.73 0.08
CA VAL A 109 0.43 13.55 0.90
C VAL A 109 0.17 13.93 2.36
N PHE A 110 -0.62 13.11 3.05
CA PHE A 110 -1.01 13.32 4.44
C PHE A 110 -0.66 12.10 5.28
N GLY A 111 0.01 12.31 6.41
CA GLY A 111 0.44 11.25 7.32
C GLY A 111 -0.26 11.34 8.67
N ILE A 112 -0.60 10.18 9.23
CA ILE A 112 -1.07 10.02 10.61
C ILE A 112 -0.05 9.17 11.34
N VAL A 113 0.45 9.67 12.47
CA VAL A 113 1.42 8.97 13.32
C VAL A 113 0.74 7.89 14.14
#